data_AF-A0A2D9XN23-F1
#
_entry.id   AF-A0A2D9XN23-F1
#
_cell.length_a   1.000
_cell.length_b   1.000
_cell.length_c   1.000
_cell.angle_alpha   90.00
_cell.angle_beta   90.00
_cell.angle_gamma   90.00
#
_symmetry.space_group_name_H-M   'P 1'
#
loop_
_entity.id
_entity.type
_entity.pdbx_description
1 polymer ?
#
loop_
_entity_poly.entity_id
_entity_poly.type
_entity_poly.pdbx_seq_one_letter_code
_entity_poly.pdbx_strand_id
1 'polypeptide(L)'
;MTKIISLPSQEKSVRENQQYALKGSAEHVAVLTDIKELRNEFAEVAQPDVIVLDSSWLPSYASMLEEDFNDEIVLQKTPVILISSTRPDALCSNNLNIVAQLRSDSQHCIKGVDNPEDNVLRETVEDVLAMKLEGTDVTEDTYRTYQLRKAALG
;
A
#
# COMPACT_ATOMS: atom_id res chain seq x y z
N MET A 1 6.99 -13.74 -8.98
CA MET A 1 7.69 -13.18 -7.83
C MET A 1 6.90 -12.00 -7.34
N THR A 2 6.38 -12.08 -6.11
CA THR A 2 5.52 -11.05 -5.51
C THR A 2 6.35 -9.89 -4.99
N LYS A 3 5.98 -8.65 -5.31
CA LYS A 3 6.77 -7.44 -5.03
C LYS A 3 5.92 -6.35 -4.42
N ILE A 4 6.32 -5.85 -3.26
CA ILE A 4 5.66 -4.76 -2.54
C ILE A 4 6.62 -3.57 -2.49
N ILE A 5 6.10 -2.38 -2.74
CA ILE A 5 6.79 -1.13 -2.39
C ILE A 5 6.05 -0.48 -1.24
N SER A 6 6.77 -0.09 -0.20
CA SER A 6 6.25 0.65 0.94
C SER A 6 6.90 2.03 1.01
N LEU A 7 6.05 3.06 1.06
CA LEU A 7 6.38 4.42 1.45
C LEU A 7 5.79 4.64 2.85
N PRO A 8 6.52 4.23 3.91
CA PRO A 8 6.02 4.19 5.27
C PRO A 8 5.95 5.58 5.87
N SER A 9 5.33 5.69 7.04
CA SER A 9 5.32 6.94 7.81
C SER A 9 6.73 7.49 8.04
N GLN A 10 6.86 8.82 8.07
CA GLN A 10 8.08 9.49 8.52
C GLN A 10 8.39 9.23 10.00
N GLU A 11 7.37 8.86 10.78
CA GLU A 11 7.53 8.47 12.18
C GLU A 11 8.27 7.13 12.29
N LYS A 12 9.41 7.14 12.99
CA LYS A 12 10.29 5.97 13.10
C LYS A 12 9.59 4.73 13.68
N SER A 13 8.78 4.90 14.73
CA SER A 13 8.00 3.83 15.37
C SER A 13 7.05 3.16 14.38
N VAL A 14 6.26 3.96 13.67
CA VAL A 14 5.27 3.48 12.70
C VAL A 14 5.96 2.80 11.51
N ARG A 15 7.06 3.37 11.01
CA ARG A 15 7.87 2.76 9.94
C ARG A 15 8.42 1.40 10.32
N GLU A 16 9.03 1.25 11.50
CA GLU A 16 9.59 -0.03 11.93
C GLU A 16 8.50 -1.12 12.03
N ASN A 17 7.29 -0.75 12.42
CA ASN A 17 6.17 -1.69 12.51
C ASN A 17 5.61 -2.06 11.14
N GLN A 18 5.41 -1.08 10.24
CA GLN A 18 5.00 -1.36 8.87
C GLN A 18 6.01 -2.28 8.15
N GLN A 19 7.31 -2.02 8.33
CA GLN A 19 8.37 -2.90 7.81
C GLN A 19 8.24 -4.32 8.35
N TYR A 20 7.95 -4.46 9.65
CA TYR A 20 7.78 -5.76 10.28
C TYR A 20 6.53 -6.49 9.78
N ALA A 21 5.40 -5.79 9.68
CA ALA A 21 4.12 -6.34 9.23
C ALA A 21 4.19 -6.87 7.78
N LEU A 22 4.91 -6.16 6.91
CA LEU A 22 5.08 -6.55 5.50
C LEU A 22 6.12 -7.65 5.32
N LYS A 23 6.95 -7.91 6.33
CA LYS A 23 8.01 -8.92 6.26
C LYS A 23 7.38 -10.31 6.25
N GLY A 24 7.44 -10.96 5.08
CA GLY A 24 6.88 -12.30 4.86
C GLY A 24 5.65 -12.34 3.97
N SER A 25 5.06 -11.18 3.63
CA SER A 25 3.92 -11.09 2.71
C SER A 25 4.33 -11.20 1.23
N ALA A 26 5.60 -11.01 0.90
CA ALA A 26 6.10 -11.04 -0.47
C ALA A 26 7.56 -11.51 -0.54
N GLU A 27 7.96 -11.93 -1.76
CA GLU A 27 9.35 -12.31 -2.05
C GLU A 27 10.28 -11.09 -2.09
N HIS A 28 9.75 -9.91 -2.41
CA HIS A 28 10.47 -8.65 -2.39
C HIS A 28 9.63 -7.56 -1.73
N VAL A 29 10.20 -6.87 -0.74
CA VAL A 29 9.60 -5.72 -0.06
C VAL A 29 10.62 -4.58 -0.04
N ALA A 30 10.43 -3.59 -0.90
CA ALA A 30 11.22 -2.36 -0.90
C ALA A 30 10.57 -1.35 0.05
N VAL A 31 11.36 -0.80 0.96
CA VAL A 31 10.87 0.19 1.93
C VAL A 31 11.64 1.48 1.76
N LEU A 32 10.97 2.48 1.22
CA LEU A 32 11.59 3.69 0.71
C LEU A 32 11.44 4.83 1.69
N THR A 33 12.54 5.52 1.97
CA THR A 33 12.53 6.66 2.90
C THR A 33 12.59 8.00 2.19
N ASP A 34 12.84 7.98 0.88
CA ASP A 34 12.75 9.12 -0.03
C ASP A 34 11.90 8.71 -1.24
N ILE A 35 10.89 9.49 -1.57
CA ILE A 35 10.02 9.23 -2.73
C ILE A 35 10.78 9.25 -4.06
N LYS A 36 11.95 9.90 -4.12
CA LYS A 36 12.81 9.85 -5.30
C LYS A 36 13.36 8.45 -5.57
N GLU A 37 13.50 7.62 -4.53
CA GLU A 37 13.92 6.22 -4.66
C GLU A 37 12.87 5.40 -5.40
N LEU A 38 11.60 5.83 -5.40
CA LEU A 38 10.51 5.15 -6.11
C LEU A 38 10.85 5.00 -7.60
N ARG A 39 11.47 5.99 -8.22
CA ARG A 39 11.88 5.90 -9.63
C ARG A 39 12.91 4.80 -9.88
N ASN A 40 13.88 4.67 -8.96
CA ASN A 40 14.92 3.66 -9.08
C ASN A 40 14.36 2.26 -8.86
N GLU A 41 13.48 2.10 -7.86
CA GLU A 41 12.80 0.83 -7.63
C GLU A 41 11.94 0.43 -8.82
N PHE A 42 11.18 1.36 -9.41
CA PHE A 42 10.38 1.04 -10.60
C PHE A 42 11.23 0.61 -11.79
N ALA A 43 12.40 1.22 -11.98
CA ALA A 43 13.35 0.81 -13.01
C ALA A 43 13.92 -0.61 -12.77
N GLU A 44 14.12 -1.02 -11.52
CA GLU A 44 14.63 -2.35 -11.16
C GLU A 44 13.51 -3.42 -11.15
N VAL A 45 12.33 -3.04 -10.70
CA VAL A 45 11.23 -3.94 -10.37
C VAL A 45 10.25 -4.12 -11.54
N ALA A 46 10.22 -3.17 -12.48
CA ALA A 46 9.36 -3.06 -13.67
C ALA A 46 7.85 -2.95 -13.38
N GLN A 47 7.32 -3.58 -12.33
CA GLN A 47 5.95 -3.43 -11.88
C GLN A 47 5.76 -4.00 -10.46
N PRO A 48 5.51 -3.17 -9.44
CA PRO A 48 5.10 -3.67 -8.13
C PRO A 48 3.69 -4.30 -8.17
N ASP A 49 3.44 -5.23 -7.26
CA ASP A 49 2.12 -5.85 -7.08
C ASP A 49 1.19 -5.02 -6.22
N VAL A 50 1.75 -4.35 -5.22
CA VAL A 50 1.03 -3.45 -4.34
C VAL A 50 1.97 -2.33 -3.89
N ILE A 51 1.39 -1.14 -3.73
CA ILE A 51 2.06 -0.01 -3.07
C ILE A 51 1.34 0.26 -1.76
N VAL A 52 2.10 0.24 -0.67
CA VAL A 52 1.62 0.66 0.65
C VAL A 52 2.09 2.08 0.88
N LEU A 53 1.15 3.02 0.95
CA LEU A 53 1.43 4.45 0.96
C LEU A 53 0.90 5.07 2.25
N ASP A 54 1.77 5.70 3.04
CA ASP A 54 1.32 6.57 4.12
C ASP A 54 0.80 7.90 3.54
N SER A 55 -0.31 8.41 4.09
CA SER A 55 -0.97 9.63 3.60
C SER A 55 -0.08 10.87 3.62
N SER A 56 0.97 10.89 4.43
CA SER A 56 1.97 11.97 4.45
C SER A 56 2.72 12.10 3.10
N TRP A 57 2.77 11.04 2.29
CA TRP A 57 3.39 11.03 0.97
C TRP A 57 2.46 11.39 -0.18
N LEU A 58 1.15 11.44 0.03
CA LEU A 58 0.17 11.65 -1.06
C LEU A 58 0.48 12.88 -1.93
N PRO A 59 0.82 14.07 -1.39
CA PRO A 59 1.15 15.22 -2.22
C PRO A 59 2.37 14.98 -3.12
N SER A 60 3.42 14.37 -2.57
CA SER A 60 4.65 14.09 -3.31
C SER A 60 4.44 12.99 -4.35
N TYR A 61 3.64 11.96 -4.02
CA TYR A 61 3.33 10.87 -4.92
C TYR A 61 2.46 11.34 -6.09
N ALA A 62 1.43 12.15 -5.82
CA ALA A 62 0.61 12.76 -6.85
C ALA A 62 1.45 13.66 -7.79
N SER A 63 2.30 14.51 -7.22
CA SER A 63 3.23 15.34 -8.01
C SER A 63 4.15 14.50 -8.90
N MET A 64 4.57 13.32 -8.44
CA MET A 64 5.42 12.43 -9.24
C MET A 64 4.68 11.79 -10.41
N LEU A 65 3.37 11.54 -10.28
CA LEU A 65 2.54 11.03 -11.37
C LEU A 65 2.31 12.06 -12.47
N GLU A 66 2.20 13.34 -12.09
CA GLU A 66 1.99 14.43 -13.03
C GLU A 66 3.27 14.79 -13.82
N GLU A 67 4.45 14.45 -13.30
CA GLU A 67 5.73 14.66 -13.97
C GLU A 67 6.02 13.54 -14.99
N ASP A 68 5.43 13.61 -16.20
CA ASP A 68 5.75 12.86 -17.44
C ASP A 68 6.60 11.58 -17.21
N PHE A 69 6.03 10.67 -16.42
CA PHE A 69 6.74 9.50 -15.92
C PHE A 69 6.45 8.38 -16.92
N ASN A 70 7.48 7.82 -17.56
CA ASN A 70 7.27 6.74 -18.55
C ASN A 70 6.54 5.52 -17.93
N ASP A 71 6.60 5.35 -16.62
CA ASP A 71 5.87 4.31 -15.88
C ASP A 71 4.58 4.83 -15.22
N GLU A 72 4.07 6.01 -15.60
CA GLU A 72 2.83 6.62 -15.09
C GLU A 72 1.65 5.65 -15.22
N ILE A 73 1.53 4.98 -16.38
CA ILE A 73 0.48 3.98 -16.61
C ILE A 73 0.60 2.81 -15.63
N VAL A 74 1.83 2.41 -15.28
CA VAL A 74 2.08 1.32 -14.32
C VAL A 74 1.69 1.76 -12.92
N LEU A 75 2.11 2.97 -12.51
CA LEU A 75 1.77 3.53 -11.20
C LEU A 75 0.26 3.74 -11.03
N GLN A 76 -0.42 4.27 -12.04
CA GLN A 76 -1.87 4.52 -12.02
C GLN A 76 -2.67 3.22 -11.91
N LYS A 77 -2.17 2.12 -12.48
CA LYS A 77 -2.83 0.81 -12.42
C LYS A 77 -2.45 0.00 -11.19
N THR A 78 -1.33 0.30 -10.55
CA THR A 78 -0.87 -0.46 -9.39
C THR A 78 -1.82 -0.23 -8.21
N PRO A 79 -2.32 -1.29 -7.56
CA PRO A 79 -3.15 -1.17 -6.37
C PRO A 79 -2.40 -0.45 -5.24
N VAL A 80 -3.03 0.58 -4.70
CA VAL A 80 -2.51 1.37 -3.57
C VAL A 80 -3.32 1.07 -2.32
N ILE A 81 -2.64 0.68 -1.24
CA ILE A 81 -3.20 0.60 0.11
C ILE A 81 -2.76 1.88 0.84
N LEU A 82 -3.72 2.73 1.17
CA LEU A 82 -3.46 3.99 1.86
C LEU A 82 -3.51 3.81 3.38
N ILE A 83 -2.47 4.23 4.08
CA ILE A 83 -2.44 4.30 5.55
C ILE A 83 -2.61 5.76 5.96
N SER A 84 -3.63 6.08 6.75
CA SER A 84 -3.87 7.46 7.19
C SER A 84 -4.38 7.56 8.62
N SER A 85 -3.91 8.54 9.37
CA SER A 85 -4.40 8.87 10.72
C SER A 85 -5.62 9.79 10.70
N THR A 86 -5.91 10.43 9.56
CA THR A 86 -7.10 11.27 9.37
C THR A 86 -8.11 10.56 8.47
N ARG A 87 -9.40 10.86 8.63
CA ARG A 87 -10.34 10.56 7.53
C ARG A 87 -9.91 11.49 6.39
N PRO A 88 -9.57 10.99 5.21
CA PRO A 88 -9.27 11.86 4.11
C PRO A 88 -10.61 12.48 3.70
N ASP A 89 -10.84 13.72 4.13
CA ASP A 89 -11.84 14.54 3.50
C ASP A 89 -11.35 14.77 2.07
N ALA A 90 -11.88 13.99 1.13
CA ALA A 90 -11.68 14.13 -0.31
C ALA A 90 -10.21 14.24 -0.75
N LEU A 91 -9.40 13.21 -0.49
CA LEU A 91 -8.20 12.98 -1.31
C LEU A 91 -8.63 12.36 -2.65
N CYS A 92 -9.36 13.15 -3.44
CA CYS A 92 -9.63 12.89 -4.85
C CYS A 92 -8.37 13.18 -5.65
N SER A 93 -7.34 12.35 -5.53
CA SER A 93 -6.37 12.22 -6.62
C SER A 93 -7.01 11.29 -7.64
N ASN A 94 -7.64 11.83 -8.68
CA ASN A 94 -8.32 11.07 -9.75
C ASN A 94 -7.39 10.07 -10.50
N ASN A 95 -6.12 9.97 -10.10
CA ASN A 95 -5.06 9.21 -10.76
C ASN A 95 -4.47 8.11 -9.87
N LEU A 96 -4.99 7.86 -8.67
CA LEU A 96 -4.53 6.76 -7.80
C LEU A 96 -5.55 5.62 -7.76
N ASN A 97 -5.09 4.39 -7.99
CA ASN A 97 -5.89 3.19 -7.77
C ASN A 97 -5.85 2.79 -6.28
N ILE A 98 -6.44 3.62 -5.42
CA ILE A 98 -6.57 3.31 -3.99
C ILE A 98 -7.61 2.19 -3.83
N VAL A 99 -7.18 1.01 -3.42
CA VAL A 99 -8.05 -0.17 -3.28
C VAL A 99 -8.49 -0.41 -1.84
N ALA A 100 -7.70 0.04 -0.87
CA ALA A 100 -8.00 -0.08 0.54
C ALA A 100 -7.44 1.12 1.31
N GLN A 101 -8.13 1.49 2.39
CA GLN A 101 -7.65 2.49 3.32
C GLN A 101 -7.66 1.96 4.74
N LEU A 102 -6.49 2.02 5.38
CA LEU A 102 -6.27 1.62 6.76
C LEU A 102 -6.09 2.86 7.64
N ARG A 103 -6.70 2.81 8.83
CA ARG A 103 -6.49 3.85 9.83
C ARG A 103 -5.25 3.54 10.65
N SER A 104 -4.39 4.54 10.81
CA SER A 104 -3.31 4.52 11.78
C SER A 104 -3.79 5.26 13.01
N ASP A 105 -4.43 4.53 13.92
CA ASP A 105 -4.77 5.11 15.21
C ASP A 105 -3.45 5.10 15.99
N SER A 106 -2.85 6.26 16.20
CA SER A 106 -1.44 6.46 16.63
C SER A 106 -1.15 5.98 18.06
N GLN A 107 -1.96 5.09 18.61
CA GLN A 107 -1.88 4.62 19.98
C GLN A 107 -1.56 3.12 19.98
N HIS A 108 -0.35 2.82 20.47
CA HIS A 108 0.18 1.49 20.87
C HIS A 108 0.98 0.76 19.79
N CYS A 109 2.23 1.18 19.62
CA CYS A 109 3.23 0.48 18.84
C CYS A 109 4.35 -0.01 19.77
N ILE A 110 4.18 -1.17 20.40
CA ILE A 110 5.25 -1.87 21.14
C ILE A 110 5.82 -2.96 20.23
N LYS A 111 7.08 -2.79 19.84
CA LYS A 111 7.84 -3.71 18.99
C LYS A 111 7.78 -5.16 19.53
N GLY A 112 7.36 -6.10 18.70
CA GLY A 112 7.41 -7.55 19.02
C GLY A 112 6.22 -8.09 19.82
N VAL A 113 5.12 -7.33 19.92
CA VAL A 113 3.81 -7.84 20.36
C VAL A 113 2.92 -7.84 19.13
N ASP A 114 2.12 -8.90 18.92
CA ASP A 114 1.11 -8.96 17.84
C ASP A 114 0.17 -7.75 17.95
N ASN A 115 0.49 -6.68 17.25
CA ASN A 115 -0.34 -5.49 17.20
C ASN A 115 -1.53 -5.81 16.29
N PRO A 116 -2.79 -5.65 16.74
CA PRO A 116 -3.95 -5.85 15.90
C PRO A 116 -3.87 -5.07 14.58
N GLU A 117 -3.26 -3.89 14.57
CA GLU A 117 -3.07 -3.08 13.36
C GLU A 117 -2.03 -3.67 12.38
N ASP A 118 -0.97 -4.30 12.89
CA ASP A 118 0.03 -4.98 12.06
C ASP A 118 -0.58 -6.19 11.36
N ASN A 119 -1.50 -6.89 12.05
CA ASN A 119 -2.28 -7.98 11.46
C ASN A 119 -3.22 -7.48 10.36
N VAL A 120 -3.90 -6.36 10.57
CA VAL A 120 -4.81 -5.77 9.57
C VAL A 120 -4.05 -5.33 8.31
N LEU A 121 -2.87 -4.69 8.45
CA LEU A 121 -2.05 -4.33 7.29
C LEU A 121 -1.59 -5.57 6.52
N ARG A 122 -1.05 -6.57 7.22
CA ARG A 122 -0.59 -7.81 6.59
C ARG A 122 -1.73 -8.53 5.86
N GLU A 123 -2.87 -8.72 6.51
CA GLU A 123 -4.03 -9.39 5.93
C GLU A 123 -4.58 -8.63 4.71
N THR A 124 -4.63 -7.31 4.78
CA THR A 124 -5.08 -6.47 3.65
C THR A 124 -4.16 -6.63 2.45
N VAL A 125 -2.84 -6.64 2.68
CA VAL A 125 -1.84 -6.87 1.62
C VAL A 125 -1.98 -8.28 1.04
N GLU A 126 -2.09 -9.30 1.88
CA GLU A 126 -2.26 -10.69 1.44
C GLU A 126 -3.55 -10.88 0.63
N ASP A 127 -4.66 -10.23 1.01
CA ASP A 127 -5.91 -10.25 0.26
C ASP A 127 -5.77 -9.61 -1.13
N VAL A 128 -5.13 -8.44 -1.21
CA VAL A 128 -4.89 -7.78 -2.50
C VAL A 128 -3.99 -8.62 -3.40
N LEU A 129 -2.95 -9.23 -2.82
CA LEU A 129 -2.06 -10.14 -3.56
C LEU A 129 -2.78 -11.40 -4.03
N ALA A 130 -3.65 -11.98 -3.20
CA ALA A 130 -4.45 -13.14 -3.58
C ALA A 130 -5.36 -12.83 -4.78
N MET A 131 -6.06 -11.68 -4.76
CA MET A 131 -6.88 -11.25 -5.89
C MET A 131 -6.06 -11.08 -7.18
N LYS A 132 -4.85 -10.52 -7.08
CA LYS A 132 -3.95 -10.36 -8.22
C LYS A 132 -3.46 -11.70 -8.77
N LEU A 133 -3.15 -12.66 -7.89
CA LEU A 133 -2.75 -14.02 -8.27
C LEU A 133 -3.90 -14.79 -8.96
N GLU A 134 -5.15 -14.47 -8.63
CA GLU A 134 -6.34 -14.98 -9.31
C GLU A 134 -6.58 -14.33 -10.69
N GLY A 135 -5.72 -13.39 -11.11
CA GLY A 135 -5.84 -12.67 -12.38
C GLY A 135 -6.94 -11.60 -12.39
N THR A 136 -7.37 -11.14 -11.21
CA THR A 136 -8.38 -10.10 -11.08
C THR A 136 -7.73 -8.72 -11.15
N ASP A 137 -8.29 -7.82 -11.96
CA ASP A 137 -7.97 -6.40 -11.91
C ASP A 137 -8.42 -5.85 -10.55
N VAL A 138 -7.46 -5.52 -9.68
CA VAL A 138 -7.76 -5.01 -8.34
C VAL A 138 -8.06 -3.52 -8.42
N THR A 139 -9.32 -3.20 -8.16
CA THR A 139 -9.91 -1.86 -8.07
C THR A 139 -10.63 -1.73 -6.73
N GLU A 140 -11.01 -0.52 -6.32
CA GLU A 140 -11.78 -0.32 -5.09
C GLU A 140 -13.08 -1.15 -5.06
N ASP A 141 -13.85 -1.14 -6.15
CA ASP A 141 -15.13 -1.87 -6.24
C ASP A 141 -14.94 -3.39 -6.21
N THR A 142 -13.92 -3.91 -6.90
CA THR A 142 -13.63 -5.36 -6.90
C THR A 142 -13.12 -5.82 -5.54
N TYR A 143 -12.25 -5.03 -4.90
CA TYR A 143 -11.75 -5.31 -3.56
C TYR A 143 -12.89 -5.29 -2.54
N ARG A 144 -13.78 -4.28 -2.60
CA ARG A 144 -14.97 -4.21 -1.74
C ARG A 144 -15.87 -5.43 -1.92
N THR A 145 -16.08 -5.86 -3.18
CA THR A 145 -16.88 -7.05 -3.48
C THR A 145 -16.24 -8.32 -2.93
N TYR A 146 -14.92 -8.46 -3.08
CA TYR A 146 -14.15 -9.57 -2.51
C TYR A 146 -14.29 -9.61 -0.98
N GLN A 147 -14.10 -8.49 -0.30
CA GLN A 147 -14.24 -8.41 1.17
C GLN A 147 -15.64 -8.77 1.64
N LEU A 148 -16.69 -8.32 0.95
CA LEU A 148 -18.08 -8.71 1.26
C LEU A 148 -18.31 -10.21 1.08
N ARG A 149 -17.74 -10.82 0.03
CA ARG A 149 -17.83 -12.27 -0.19
C ARG A 149 -17.05 -13.04 0.87
N LYS A 150 -15.84 -12.61 1.20
CA LYS A 150 -15.00 -13.21 2.25
C LYS A 150 -15.73 -13.20 3.60
N ALA A 151 -16.33 -12.07 3.98
CA ALA A 151 -17.14 -11.93 5.20
C ALA A 151 -18.46 -12.73 5.17
N ALA A 152 -18.99 -13.06 3.99
CA ALA A 152 -20.17 -13.92 3.87
C ALA A 152 -19.83 -15.43 3.92
N LEU A 153 -18.57 -15.78 3.67
CA LEU A 153 -18.03 -17.14 3.72
C LEU A 153 -17.43 -17.49 5.10
N GLY A 154 -17.29 -16.51 6.00
CA GLY A 154 -16.73 -16.64 7.35
C GLY A 154 -17.39 -15.69 8.35
#